data_AF-A0A8F5GTF4-F1
#
_entry.id   AF-A0A8F5GTF4-F1
#
_cell.length_a   1.000
_cell.length_b   1.000
_cell.length_c   1.000
_cell.angle_alpha   90.00
_cell.angle_beta   90.00
_cell.angle_gamma   90.00
#
_symmetry.space_group_name_H-M   'P 1'
#
loop_
_entity.id
_entity.type
_entity.pdbx_description
1 polymer ?
#
loop_
_entity_poly.entity_id
_entity_poly.type
_entity_poly.pdbx_seq_one_letter_code
_entity_poly.pdbx_strand_id
1 'polypeptide(L)'
;MKEAKHEEEAKYLVPLWISLTKNGLEWRDIFGNEGTKITELPPSFYPSFVLTATMYSYALSKKRENVLLLLDEPEAFTYPSFAYTLGRIIRHLTENSEYLHVIAITHSWDFYRGLLYRNSSNVKVYVINRDGKKLEIGPREDSWYIPGFSVSAVLG
;
A
#
# COMPACT_ATOMS: atom_id res chain seq x y z
N MET A 1 18.84 11.78 11.36
CA MET A 1 17.79 10.93 11.98
C MET A 1 18.29 9.50 11.99
N LYS A 2 18.36 8.86 13.16
CA LYS A 2 18.70 7.43 13.25
C LYS A 2 17.56 6.62 12.62
N GLU A 3 17.90 5.63 11.79
CA GLU A 3 16.93 4.67 11.28
C GLU A 3 16.24 3.99 12.46
N ALA A 4 14.97 4.33 12.68
CA ALA A 4 14.11 3.55 13.56
C ALA A 4 14.10 2.13 13.00
N LYS A 5 14.51 1.16 13.82
CA LYS A 5 14.49 -0.26 13.45
C LYS A 5 13.10 -0.58 12.95
N HIS A 6 13.00 -0.97 11.68
CA HIS A 6 11.74 -1.21 10.96
C HIS A 6 10.80 -2.22 11.63
N GLU A 7 11.31 -2.94 12.64
CA GLU A 7 10.57 -3.84 13.54
C GLU A 7 9.60 -3.12 14.49
N GLU A 8 9.79 -1.83 14.81
CA GLU A 8 8.89 -1.13 15.74
C GLU A 8 7.57 -0.69 15.10
N GLU A 9 7.58 -0.35 13.81
CA GLU A 9 6.37 0.06 13.07
C GLU A 9 5.44 -1.14 12.82
N ALA A 10 6.02 -2.34 12.67
CA ALA A 10 5.27 -3.58 12.54
C ALA A 10 4.52 -3.99 13.82
N LYS A 11 4.85 -3.42 15.00
CA LYS A 11 4.14 -3.69 16.26
C LYS A 11 2.72 -3.13 16.29
N TYR A 12 2.40 -2.18 15.41
CA TYR A 12 1.05 -1.64 15.25
C TYR A 12 0.20 -2.46 14.27
N LEU A 13 0.79 -3.46 13.62
CA LEU A 13 0.04 -4.43 12.83
C LEU A 13 -0.52 -5.47 13.76
N VAL A 14 -1.83 -5.46 13.93
CA VAL A 14 -2.51 -6.58 14.54
C VAL A 14 -2.55 -7.70 13.49
N PRO A 15 -1.96 -8.88 13.76
CA PRO A 15 -2.00 -9.99 12.82
C PRO A 15 -3.45 -10.31 12.42
N LEU A 16 -3.67 -10.46 11.12
CA LEU A 16 -4.95 -10.86 10.55
C LEU A 16 -4.72 -12.08 9.67
N TRP A 17 -5.38 -13.19 10.00
CA TRP A 17 -5.40 -14.33 9.10
C TRP A 17 -6.48 -14.10 8.06
N ILE A 18 -6.13 -14.31 6.81
CA ILE A 18 -7.07 -14.27 5.68
C ILE A 18 -7.03 -15.63 4.99
N SER A 19 -8.19 -16.15 4.61
CA SER A 19 -8.36 -17.34 3.81
C SER A 19 -9.35 -17.07 2.68
N LEU A 20 -8.99 -17.45 1.46
CA LEU A 20 -9.92 -17.44 0.33
C LEU A 20 -10.56 -18.82 0.22
N THR A 21 -11.87 -18.89 0.40
CA THR A 21 -12.64 -20.13 0.27
C THR A 21 -13.57 -20.05 -0.94
N LYS A 22 -14.15 -21.20 -1.32
CA LYS A 22 -15.16 -21.26 -2.39
C LYS A 22 -16.39 -20.37 -2.12
N ASN A 23 -16.59 -19.98 -0.86
CA ASN A 23 -17.73 -19.17 -0.42
C ASN A 23 -17.39 -17.68 -0.23
N GLY A 24 -16.12 -17.29 -0.39
CA GLY A 24 -15.69 -15.91 -0.23
C GLY A 24 -14.39 -15.78 0.57
N LEU A 25 -14.32 -14.74 1.39
CA LEU A 25 -13.14 -14.38 2.17
C LEU A 25 -13.42 -14.61 3.66
N GLU A 26 -12.67 -15.50 4.27
CA GLU A 26 -12.69 -15.69 5.71
C GLU A 26 -11.53 -14.93 6.34
N TRP A 27 -11.78 -14.30 7.48
CA TRP A 27 -10.75 -13.65 8.25
C TRP A 27 -10.87 -14.00 9.73
N ARG A 28 -9.74 -13.99 10.43
CA ARG A 28 -9.65 -14.16 11.88
C ARG A 28 -8.61 -13.20 12.44
N ASP A 29 -8.94 -12.54 13.54
CA ASP A 29 -8.01 -11.68 14.28
C ASP A 29 -7.35 -12.42 15.45
N ILE A 30 -6.38 -11.77 16.10
CA ILE A 30 -5.67 -12.33 17.27
C ILE A 30 -6.53 -12.45 18.52
N PHE A 31 -7.68 -11.79 18.56
CA PHE A 31 -8.60 -11.80 19.70
C PHE A 31 -9.64 -12.93 19.57
N GLY A 32 -9.60 -13.68 18.46
CA GLY A 32 -10.50 -14.78 18.18
C GLY A 32 -11.80 -14.36 17.49
N ASN A 33 -11.94 -13.09 17.09
CA ASN A 33 -13.05 -12.69 16.24
C ASN A 33 -12.79 -13.18 14.82
N GLU A 34 -13.86 -13.59 14.15
CA GLU A 34 -13.80 -14.08 12.77
C GLU A 34 -15.01 -13.56 11.98
N GLY A 35 -14.85 -13.54 10.66
CA GLY A 35 -15.90 -13.14 9.74
C GLY A 35 -15.68 -13.72 8.35
N THR A 36 -16.73 -13.66 7.54
CA THR A 36 -16.77 -14.25 6.18
C THR A 36 -16.88 -13.21 5.08
N LYS A 37 -16.88 -11.93 5.47
CA LYS A 37 -16.96 -10.78 4.57
C LYS A 37 -16.05 -9.67 5.07
N ILE A 38 -15.52 -8.89 4.12
CA ILE A 38 -14.73 -7.70 4.44
C ILE A 38 -15.56 -6.64 5.18
N THR A 39 -16.86 -6.57 4.93
CA THR A 39 -17.80 -5.64 5.59
C THR A 39 -17.99 -5.94 7.08
N GLU A 40 -17.61 -7.14 7.53
CA GLU A 40 -17.67 -7.54 8.93
C GLU A 40 -16.36 -7.23 9.66
N LEU A 41 -15.28 -6.93 8.91
CA LEU A 41 -13.97 -6.63 9.48
C LEU A 41 -13.99 -5.20 10.07
N PRO A 42 -13.59 -4.99 11.33
CA PRO A 42 -13.51 -3.64 11.88
C PRO A 42 -12.52 -2.78 11.08
N PRO A 43 -12.82 -1.49 10.79
CA PRO A 43 -11.95 -0.64 9.98
C PRO A 43 -10.51 -0.53 10.48
N SER A 44 -10.28 -0.70 11.78
CA SER A 44 -8.93 -0.73 12.37
C SER A 44 -8.04 -1.87 11.86
N PHE A 45 -8.62 -2.91 11.26
CA PHE A 45 -7.92 -4.05 10.68
C PHE A 45 -7.74 -3.97 9.15
N TYR A 46 -8.35 -3.00 8.47
CA TYR A 46 -8.14 -2.81 7.03
C TYR A 46 -6.66 -2.65 6.64
N PRO A 47 -5.82 -1.96 7.43
CA PRO A 47 -4.39 -1.88 7.13
C PRO A 47 -3.69 -3.25 7.17
N SER A 48 -4.02 -4.05 8.19
CA SER A 48 -3.52 -5.43 8.32
C SER A 48 -4.04 -6.31 7.18
N PHE A 49 -5.27 -6.08 6.71
CA PHE A 49 -5.84 -6.79 5.58
C PHE A 49 -5.06 -6.54 4.30
N VAL A 50 -4.84 -5.26 3.95
CA VAL A 50 -4.07 -4.87 2.75
C VAL A 50 -2.66 -5.43 2.80
N LEU A 51 -1.99 -5.34 3.96
CA LEU A 51 -0.65 -5.90 4.11
C LEU A 51 -0.65 -7.42 3.94
N THR A 52 -1.58 -8.13 4.56
CA THR A 52 -1.67 -9.60 4.47
C THR A 52 -1.94 -10.04 3.04
N ALA A 53 -2.86 -9.38 2.34
CA ALA A 53 -3.13 -9.61 0.93
C ALA A 53 -1.86 -9.38 0.07
N THR A 54 -1.09 -8.35 0.36
CA THR A 54 0.19 -8.06 -0.32
C THR A 54 1.22 -9.18 -0.07
N MET A 55 1.36 -9.63 1.18
CA MET A 55 2.27 -10.72 1.54
C MET A 55 1.89 -12.04 0.87
N TYR A 56 0.60 -12.35 0.78
CA TYR A 56 0.12 -13.54 0.07
C TYR A 56 0.36 -13.44 -1.44
N SER A 57 0.14 -12.27 -2.02
CA SER A 57 0.41 -12.01 -3.44
C SER A 57 1.89 -12.24 -3.77
N TYR A 58 2.79 -11.78 -2.90
CA TYR A 58 4.22 -12.07 -2.98
C TYR A 58 4.56 -13.56 -2.78
N ALA A 59 3.89 -14.24 -1.85
CA ALA A 59 4.09 -15.67 -1.66
C ALA A 59 3.66 -16.49 -2.88
N LEU A 60 2.57 -16.08 -3.55
CA LEU A 60 2.10 -16.67 -4.81
C LEU A 60 3.08 -16.40 -5.95
N SER A 61 3.61 -15.18 -6.06
CA SER A 61 4.57 -14.83 -7.12
C SER A 61 5.86 -15.65 -7.05
N LYS A 62 6.26 -16.12 -5.85
CA LYS A 62 7.39 -17.06 -5.69
C LYS A 62 7.20 -18.42 -6.36
N LYS A 63 5.95 -18.81 -6.69
CA LYS A 63 5.67 -20.00 -7.51
C LYS A 63 5.90 -19.75 -9.01
N ARG A 64 6.46 -18.59 -9.38
CA ARG A 64 6.69 -18.12 -10.76
C ARG A 64 5.40 -17.91 -11.55
N GLU A 65 4.32 -17.59 -10.84
CA GLU A 65 3.06 -17.16 -11.43
C GLU A 65 3.02 -15.63 -11.48
N ASN A 66 2.61 -15.05 -12.61
CA ASN A 66 2.43 -13.60 -12.71
C ASN A 66 1.24 -13.17 -11.84
N VAL A 67 1.52 -12.39 -10.81
CA VAL A 67 0.53 -11.84 -9.89
C VAL A 67 0.42 -10.34 -10.10
N LEU A 68 -0.78 -9.87 -10.42
CA LEU A 68 -1.13 -8.44 -10.44
C LEU A 68 -1.99 -8.12 -9.22
N LEU A 69 -1.51 -7.23 -8.36
CA LEU A 69 -2.26 -6.70 -7.23
C LEU A 69 -2.69 -5.26 -7.54
N LEU A 70 -4.00 -5.01 -7.49
CA LEU A 70 -4.60 -3.68 -7.62
C LEU A 70 -5.01 -3.20 -6.24
N LEU A 71 -4.50 -2.04 -5.83
CA LEU A 71 -4.80 -1.42 -4.54
C LEU A 71 -5.44 -0.05 -4.79
N ASP A 72 -6.65 0.15 -4.27
CA ASP A 72 -7.33 1.44 -4.31
C ASP A 72 -7.40 2.01 -2.90
N GLU A 73 -6.78 3.17 -2.70
CA GLU A 73 -6.57 3.82 -1.40
C GLU A 73 -6.14 2.85 -0.29
N PRO A 74 -5.05 2.09 -0.46
CA PRO A 74 -4.60 1.07 0.49
C PRO A 74 -4.36 1.60 1.92
N GLU A 75 -4.21 2.90 2.07
CA GLU A 75 -3.96 3.63 3.29
C GLU A 75 -5.19 4.28 3.94
N ALA A 76 -6.40 4.14 3.37
CA ALA A 76 -7.60 4.96 3.67
C ALA A 76 -8.06 5.00 5.15
N PHE A 77 -7.47 4.21 6.04
CA PHE A 77 -7.78 4.17 7.49
C PHE A 77 -6.52 4.09 8.35
N THR A 78 -5.40 4.60 7.85
CA THR A 78 -4.09 4.48 8.48
C THR A 78 -3.53 5.82 8.94
N TYR A 79 -2.68 5.78 9.95
CA TYR A 79 -1.85 6.94 10.30
C TYR A 79 -0.78 7.16 9.22
N PRO A 80 -0.34 8.42 9.01
CA PRO A 80 0.72 8.78 8.05
C PRO A 80 1.98 7.90 8.13
N SER A 81 2.46 7.60 9.34
CA SER A 81 3.62 6.73 9.55
C SER A 81 3.39 5.33 8.97
N PHE A 82 2.20 4.76 9.19
CA PHE A 82 1.86 3.45 8.67
C PHE A 82 1.67 3.46 7.15
N ALA A 83 1.05 4.51 6.59
CA ALA A 83 0.95 4.68 5.14
C ALA A 83 2.35 4.63 4.49
N TYR A 84 3.31 5.36 5.06
CA TYR A 84 4.72 5.32 4.66
C TYR A 84 5.33 3.92 4.77
N THR A 85 5.14 3.23 5.90
CA THR A 85 5.62 1.85 6.09
C THR A 85 5.02 0.88 5.08
N LEU A 86 3.71 0.98 4.81
CA LEU A 86 3.01 0.13 3.85
C LEU A 86 3.58 0.31 2.44
N GLY A 87 3.79 1.56 2.01
CA GLY A 87 4.47 1.87 0.75
C GLY A 87 5.87 1.24 0.68
N ARG A 88 6.66 1.32 1.75
CA ARG A 88 7.99 0.69 1.83
C ARG A 88 7.95 -0.83 1.75
N ILE A 89 6.98 -1.47 2.40
CA ILE A 89 6.83 -2.93 2.35
C ILE A 89 6.45 -3.36 0.93
N ILE A 90 5.43 -2.74 0.32
CA ILE A 90 5.02 -3.04 -1.07
C ILE A 90 6.22 -2.87 -2.02
N ARG A 91 6.98 -1.79 -1.85
CA ARG A 91 8.21 -1.54 -2.59
C ARG A 91 9.21 -2.68 -2.45
N HIS A 92 9.54 -3.05 -1.22
CA HIS A 92 10.49 -4.11 -0.95
C HIS A 92 10.06 -5.46 -1.58
N LEU A 93 8.79 -5.82 -1.47
CA LEU A 93 8.27 -7.08 -2.00
C LEU A 93 8.30 -7.11 -3.54
N THR A 94 7.97 -6.00 -4.19
CA THR A 94 7.99 -5.90 -5.66
C THR A 94 9.41 -5.87 -6.23
N GLU A 95 10.37 -5.27 -5.54
CA GLU A 95 11.80 -5.36 -5.91
C GLU A 95 12.35 -6.80 -5.82
N ASN A 96 11.82 -7.60 -4.90
CA ASN A 96 12.28 -8.97 -4.66
C ASN A 96 11.48 -10.02 -5.44
N SER A 97 10.66 -9.61 -6.42
CA SER A 97 9.87 -10.53 -7.24
C SER A 97 9.61 -9.98 -8.64
N GLU A 98 10.19 -10.61 -9.66
CA GLU A 98 9.92 -10.31 -11.07
C GLU A 98 8.48 -10.63 -11.50
N TYR A 99 7.78 -11.48 -10.74
CA TYR A 99 6.43 -11.95 -11.04
C TYR A 99 5.35 -11.22 -10.23
N LEU A 100 5.70 -10.20 -9.44
CA LEU A 100 4.74 -9.43 -8.66
C LEU A 100 4.65 -8.01 -9.21
N HIS A 101 3.48 -7.66 -9.74
CA HIS A 101 3.17 -6.33 -10.21
C HIS A 101 2.12 -5.70 -9.30
N VAL A 102 2.34 -4.45 -8.90
CA VAL A 102 1.40 -3.72 -8.05
C VAL A 102 1.02 -2.42 -8.74
N ILE A 103 -0.28 -2.15 -8.86
CA ILE A 103 -0.81 -0.85 -9.23
C ILE A 103 -1.55 -0.32 -8.01
N ALA A 104 -1.09 0.80 -7.48
CA ALA A 104 -1.72 1.49 -6.36
C ALA A 104 -2.29 2.84 -6.81
N ILE A 105 -3.54 3.09 -6.46
CA ILE A 105 -4.22 4.37 -6.62
C ILE A 105 -4.30 4.97 -5.23
N THR A 106 -3.83 6.21 -5.08
CA THR A 106 -3.66 6.82 -3.76
C THR A 106 -3.68 8.34 -3.89
N HIS A 107 -4.18 9.00 -2.85
CA HIS A 107 -4.03 10.43 -2.64
C HIS A 107 -3.03 10.74 -1.50
N SER A 108 -2.42 9.72 -0.89
CA SER A 108 -1.51 9.85 0.25
C SER A 108 -0.07 10.08 -0.17
N TRP A 109 0.46 11.22 0.28
CA TRP A 109 1.87 11.56 0.08
C TRP A 109 2.80 10.68 0.92
N ASP A 110 2.38 10.25 2.11
CA ASP A 110 3.20 9.39 2.96
C ASP A 110 3.37 8.00 2.36
N PHE A 111 2.28 7.41 1.86
CA PHE A 111 2.34 6.14 1.11
C PHE A 111 3.25 6.25 -0.10
N TYR A 112 3.10 7.34 -0.87
CA TYR A 112 3.96 7.63 -2.01
C TYR A 112 5.45 7.77 -1.63
N ARG A 113 5.78 8.53 -0.58
CA ARG A 113 7.16 8.64 -0.07
C ARG A 113 7.71 7.28 0.32
N GLY A 114 6.87 6.41 0.86
CA GLY A 114 7.24 5.03 1.20
C GLY A 114 7.65 4.23 -0.03
N LEU A 115 6.90 4.34 -1.13
CA LEU A 115 7.23 3.66 -2.40
C LEU A 115 8.55 4.14 -3.02
N LEU A 116 8.94 5.39 -2.80
CA LEU A 116 10.19 5.96 -3.31
C LEU A 116 11.42 5.72 -2.42
N TYR A 117 11.26 5.01 -1.30
CA TYR A 117 12.35 4.80 -0.35
C TYR A 117 13.53 4.07 -1.00
N ARG A 118 14.69 4.75 -1.10
CA ARG A 118 15.99 4.25 -1.58
C ARG A 118 16.16 3.96 -3.09
N ASN A 119 15.48 4.74 -3.95
CA ASN A 119 15.66 4.88 -5.42
C ASN A 119 14.43 4.41 -6.22
N SER A 120 14.10 5.11 -7.32
CA SER A 120 12.81 5.05 -8.02
C SER A 120 12.80 4.20 -9.29
N SER A 121 13.87 3.48 -9.61
CA SER A 121 14.12 2.92 -10.95
C SER A 121 13.05 1.96 -11.49
N ASN A 122 12.28 1.29 -10.64
CA ASN A 122 11.18 0.40 -11.01
C ASN A 122 9.81 0.85 -10.47
N VAL A 123 9.67 2.12 -10.06
CA VAL A 123 8.36 2.73 -9.78
C VAL A 123 8.01 3.66 -10.92
N LYS A 124 6.89 3.39 -11.59
CA LYS A 124 6.28 4.33 -12.55
C LYS A 124 5.14 5.05 -11.85
N VAL A 125 5.12 6.36 -11.98
CA VAL A 125 4.15 7.22 -11.31
C VAL A 125 3.35 7.94 -12.37
N TYR A 126 2.03 7.85 -12.29
CA TYR A 126 1.10 8.57 -13.14
C TYR A 126 0.26 9.49 -12.26
N VAL A 127 0.12 10.73 -12.69
CA VAL A 127 -0.71 11.73 -12.00
C VAL A 127 -2.01 11.87 -12.77
N ILE A 128 -3.13 11.86 -12.04
CA ILE A 128 -4.46 12.08 -12.58
C ILE A 128 -4.89 13.49 -12.17
N ASN A 129 -5.01 14.38 -13.15
CA ASN A 129 -5.52 15.73 -12.96
C ASN A 129 -6.94 15.82 -13.49
N ARG A 130 -7.80 16.53 -12.76
CA ARG A 130 -9.16 16.85 -13.21
C ARG A 130 -9.26 18.35 -13.44
N ASP A 131 -9.56 18.74 -14.68
CA ASP A 131 -9.91 20.10 -15.05
C ASP A 131 -11.37 20.14 -15.52
N GLY A 132 -12.27 20.58 -14.62
CA GLY A 132 -13.72 20.52 -14.83
C GLY A 132 -14.21 19.10 -15.09
N LYS A 133 -14.62 18.82 -16.35
CA LYS A 133 -15.08 17.49 -16.81
C LYS A 133 -14.00 16.66 -17.50
N LYS A 134 -12.81 17.22 -17.72
CA LYS A 134 -11.70 16.53 -18.39
C LYS A 134 -10.83 15.85 -17.34
N LEU A 135 -10.48 14.59 -17.61
CA LEU A 135 -9.47 13.86 -16.86
C LEU A 135 -8.23 13.73 -17.74
N GLU A 136 -7.09 14.11 -17.19
CA GLU A 136 -5.79 13.98 -17.83
C GLU A 136 -4.92 13.07 -16.98
N ILE A 137 -4.30 12.07 -17.60
CA ILE A 137 -3.39 11.13 -16.96
C ILE A 137 -2.05 11.24 -17.67
N GLY A 138 -1.00 11.56 -16.94
CA GLY A 138 0.36 11.70 -17.47
C GLY A 138 1.40 11.07 -16.55
N PRO A 139 2.56 10.65 -17.07
CA PRO A 139 3.68 10.27 -16.22
C PRO A 139 4.10 11.48 -15.37
N ARG A 140 4.60 11.22 -14.17
CA ARG A 140 5.14 12.28 -13.31
C ARG A 140 6.43 12.85 -13.92
N GLU A 141 6.44 14.15 -14.20
CA GLU A 141 7.65 14.94 -14.47
C GLU A 141 8.29 15.41 -13.15
N ASP A 142 9.61 15.58 -13.09
CA ASP A 142 10.37 15.85 -11.86
C ASP A 142 10.00 17.18 -11.14
N SER A 143 9.22 18.06 -11.78
CA SER A 143 9.04 19.45 -11.35
C SER A 143 7.60 19.86 -11.02
N TRP A 144 6.76 18.98 -10.47
CA TRP A 144 5.37 19.32 -10.14
C TRP A 144 5.11 19.69 -8.67
N TYR A 145 4.40 20.81 -8.51
CA TYR A 145 3.68 21.27 -7.31
C TYR A 145 2.28 20.61 -7.32
N ILE A 146 1.90 19.93 -6.23
CA ILE A 146 0.57 19.35 -6.04
C ILE A 146 -0.23 20.29 -5.11
N PRO A 147 -1.20 21.07 -5.63
CA PRO A 147 -1.98 22.01 -4.82
C PRO A 147 -2.65 21.30 -3.63
N GLY A 148 -2.44 21.83 -2.42
CA GLY A 148 -2.90 21.22 -1.16
C GLY A 148 -1.89 20.25 -0.52
N PHE A 149 -0.82 19.87 -1.22
CA PHE A 149 0.21 18.94 -0.75
C PHE A 149 1.64 19.51 -0.79
N SER A 150 1.91 20.51 -1.62
CA SER A 150 3.23 21.20 -1.69
C SER A 150 3.30 22.51 -0.88
N VAL A 151 2.30 22.76 -0.02
CA VAL A 151 2.37 23.81 1.01
C VAL A 151 2.64 23.17 2.37
N SER A 152 3.90 22.78 2.59
CA SER A 152 4.69 22.86 3.83
C SER A 152 5.80 21.80 3.81
N ALA A 153 7.05 22.29 3.83
CA ALA A 153 8.31 21.54 3.90
C ALA A 153 8.76 20.80 2.62
N VAL A 154 8.88 21.55 1.52
CA VAL A 154 10.06 21.43 0.66
C VAL A 154 11.09 22.38 1.28
N LEU A 155 12.29 21.85 1.60
CA LEU A 155 13.45 22.47 2.28
C LEU A 155 13.49 22.30 3.81
N GLY A 156 14.16 21.22 4.23
CA GLY A 156 14.57 20.90 5.60
C GLY A 156 15.26 19.55 5.64
#